data_AF-A0A6N9JHH6-F1
#
_entry.id   AF-A0A6N9JHH6-F1
#
_cell.length_a   1.000
_cell.length_b   1.000
_cell.length_c   1.000
_cell.angle_alpha   90.00
_cell.angle_beta   90.00
_cell.angle_gamma   90.00
#
_symmetry.space_group_name_H-M   'P 1'
#
loop_
_entity.id
_entity.type
_entity.pdbx_description
1 polymer ?
#
loop_
_entity_poly.entity_id
_entity_poly.type
_entity_poly.pdbx_seq_one_letter_code
_entity_poly.pdbx_strand_id
1 'polypeptide(L)'
;MDNDTLLFRDKGAGVFKEICIYPNRITTLKKNRFFGTHEEVVYLNDVTGVYRINGKQVILNNRLRTGYDYRLSSRSQAQEFVRVLNSIM
;
A
#
# COMPACT_ATOMS: atom_id res chain seq x y z
N MET A 1 3.51 19.05 3.03
CA MET A 1 4.91 18.62 3.05
C MET A 1 4.93 17.14 3.34
N ASP A 2 5.76 16.38 2.65
CA ASP A 2 5.88 14.95 2.88
C ASP A 2 6.60 14.68 4.20
N ASN A 3 6.02 13.79 5.01
CA ASN A 3 6.66 13.31 6.22
C ASN A 3 7.34 11.98 5.89
N ASP A 4 8.66 11.92 6.06
CA ASP A 4 9.47 10.76 5.64
C ASP A 4 9.68 9.74 6.76
N THR A 5 8.94 9.87 7.88
CA THR A 5 8.93 8.85 8.93
C THR A 5 8.37 7.55 8.36
N LEU A 6 9.23 6.54 8.20
CA LEU A 6 8.82 5.23 7.71
C LEU A 6 8.06 4.46 8.79
N LEU A 7 6.77 4.21 8.57
CA LEU A 7 5.90 3.51 9.53
C LEU A 7 5.78 2.01 9.25
N PHE A 8 5.87 1.64 7.98
CA PHE A 8 5.77 0.26 7.54
C PHE A 8 6.58 0.06 6.26
N ARG A 9 7.20 -1.11 6.12
CA ARG A 9 7.88 -1.54 4.90
C ARG A 9 7.70 -3.03 4.68
N ASP A 10 7.29 -3.40 3.48
CA ASP A 10 7.21 -4.78 3.03
C ASP A 10 7.74 -4.91 1.59
N LYS A 11 8.31 -6.06 1.27
CA LYS A 11 8.81 -6.36 -0.09
C LYS A 11 7.70 -6.60 -1.12
N GLY A 12 6.45 -6.74 -0.69
CA GLY A 12 5.31 -7.10 -1.53
C GLY A 12 5.39 -8.53 -2.08
N ALA A 13 4.50 -8.83 -3.02
CA ALA A 13 4.48 -10.08 -3.76
C ALA A 13 4.07 -9.87 -5.23
N GLY A 14 4.56 -10.73 -6.12
CA GLY A 14 4.26 -10.67 -7.55
C GLY A 14 4.94 -9.48 -8.23
N VAL A 15 4.12 -8.54 -8.74
CA VAL A 15 4.61 -7.31 -9.38
C VAL A 15 5.15 -6.30 -8.37
N PHE A 16 4.68 -6.35 -7.12
CA PHE A 16 5.17 -5.48 -6.05
C PHE A 16 6.60 -5.89 -5.66
N LYS A 17 7.48 -4.88 -5.52
CA LYS A 17 8.87 -5.02 -5.09
C LYS A 17 9.15 -4.32 -3.78
N GLU A 18 8.35 -3.31 -3.47
CA GLU A 18 8.38 -2.61 -2.20
C GLU A 18 7.05 -1.91 -1.98
N ILE A 19 6.56 -1.91 -0.74
CA ILE A 19 5.38 -1.18 -0.28
C ILE A 19 5.78 -0.51 1.04
N CYS A 20 5.68 0.81 1.08
CA CYS A 20 6.00 1.61 2.26
C CYS A 20 4.80 2.45 2.67
N ILE A 21 4.55 2.56 3.98
CA ILE A 21 3.60 3.52 4.55
C ILE A 21 4.38 4.62 5.24
N TYR A 22 4.01 5.86 4.92
CA TYR A 22 4.41 7.09 5.57
C TYR A 22 3.15 7.79 6.12
N PRO A 23 3.28 8.77 7.03
CA PRO A 23 2.13 9.40 7.68
C PRO A 23 1.09 10.00 6.73
N ASN A 24 1.48 10.40 5.51
CA ASN A 24 0.59 11.04 4.56
C ASN A 24 0.43 10.28 3.22
N ARG A 25 1.17 9.20 3.00
CA ARG A 25 1.20 8.48 1.71
C ARG A 25 1.62 7.03 1.84
N ILE A 26 1.25 6.26 0.83
CA ILE A 26 1.77 4.93 0.56
C ILE A 26 2.62 5.05 -0.70
N THR A 27 3.88 4.61 -0.65
CA THR A 27 4.70 4.47 -1.86
C THR A 27 4.82 3.00 -2.22
N THR A 28 4.92 2.72 -3.51
CA THR A 28 4.99 1.35 -3.99
C THR A 28 5.89 1.25 -5.20
N LEU A 29 6.90 0.38 -5.12
CA LEU A 29 7.71 0.00 -6.26
C LEU A 29 7.07 -1.21 -6.96
N LYS A 30 6.67 -1.05 -8.22
CA LYS A 30 6.08 -2.11 -9.04
C LYS A 30 6.96 -2.45 -10.22
N LYS A 31 7.08 -3.74 -10.53
CA LYS A 31 7.68 -4.22 -11.76
C LYS A 31 6.68 -4.03 -12.90
N ASN A 32 7.08 -3.31 -13.94
CA ASN A 32 6.28 -3.20 -15.15
C ASN A 32 6.48 -4.47 -16.01
N ARG A 33 5.50 -4.79 -16.85
CA ARG A 33 5.57 -5.95 -17.76
C ARG A 33 6.63 -5.75 -18.85
N PHE A 34 6.84 -4.50 -19.30
CA PHE A 34 7.73 -4.19 -20.43
C PHE A 34 9.02 -3.46 -20.05
N PHE A 35 9.02 -2.63 -19.00
CA PHE A 35 10.19 -1.80 -18.63
C PHE A 35 10.42 -1.72 -17.12
N GLY A 36 11.51 -2.33 -16.64
CA GLY A 36 12.06 -2.07 -15.30
C GLY A 36 11.06 -2.07 -14.14
N THR A 37 11.25 -1.13 -13.22
CA THR A 37 10.36 -0.86 -12.10
C THR A 37 9.93 0.61 -12.11
N HIS A 38 8.70 0.89 -11.73
CA HIS A 38 8.19 2.25 -11.54
C HIS A 38 7.65 2.42 -10.12
N GLU A 39 7.72 3.64 -9.62
CA GLU A 39 7.18 4.01 -8.32
C GLU A 39 5.78 4.60 -8.48
N GLU A 40 4.86 4.18 -7.61
CA GLU A 40 3.53 4.76 -7.48
C GLU A 40 3.38 5.36 -6.08
N VAL A 41 2.78 6.54 -6.01
CA VAL A 41 2.49 7.24 -4.75
C VAL A 41 0.98 7.41 -4.63
N VAL A 42 0.43 6.98 -3.50
CA VAL A 42 -0.97 7.15 -3.14
C VAL A 42 -1.04 8.00 -1.88
N TYR A 43 -1.68 9.16 -1.95
CA TYR A 43 -1.88 10.02 -0.78
C TYR A 43 -3.05 9.52 0.06
N LEU A 44 -2.89 9.50 1.38
CA LEU A 44 -3.91 8.97 2.29
C LEU A 44 -5.19 9.81 2.31
N ASN A 45 -5.12 11.09 1.94
CA ASN A 45 -6.30 11.96 1.78
C ASN A 45 -7.28 11.48 0.69
N ASP A 46 -6.81 10.66 -0.25
CA ASP A 46 -7.61 10.06 -1.32
C ASP A 46 -8.16 8.67 -0.94
N VAL A 47 -7.65 8.09 0.14
CA VAL A 47 -8.09 6.81 0.69
C VAL A 47 -9.26 7.05 1.65
N THR A 48 -10.32 6.27 1.49
CA THR A 48 -11.57 6.39 2.26
C THR A 48 -11.76 5.27 3.29
N GLY A 49 -10.89 4.27 3.26
CA GLY A 49 -10.86 3.18 4.23
C GLY A 49 -10.40 1.86 3.62
N VAL A 50 -10.31 0.83 4.46
CA VAL A 50 -9.98 -0.54 4.05
C VAL A 50 -11.24 -1.26 3.57
N TYR A 51 -11.23 -1.73 2.33
CA TYR A 51 -12.36 -2.48 1.76
C TYR A 51 -12.31 -3.96 2.11
N ARG A 52 -11.14 -4.59 1.94
CA ARG A 52 -10.99 -6.04 2.13
C ARG A 52 -9.55 -6.43 2.43
N ILE A 53 -9.39 -7.43 3.30
CA ILE A 53 -8.15 -8.19 3.46
C ILE A 53 -8.43 -9.64 3.07
N ASN A 54 -7.64 -10.21 2.16
CA ASN A 54 -7.74 -11.61 1.76
C ASN A 54 -6.35 -12.26 1.67
N GLY A 55 -5.96 -12.99 2.71
CA GLY A 55 -4.64 -13.59 2.80
C GLY A 55 -3.55 -12.52 2.76
N LYS A 56 -2.79 -12.45 1.67
CA LYS A 56 -1.73 -11.45 1.44
C LYS A 56 -2.21 -10.18 0.74
N GLN A 57 -3.47 -10.14 0.31
CA GLN A 57 -4.03 -9.05 -0.47
C GLN A 57 -4.76 -8.05 0.44
N VAL A 58 -4.57 -6.76 0.19
CA VAL A 58 -5.30 -5.67 0.83
C VAL A 58 -5.86 -4.77 -0.26
N ILE A 59 -7.15 -4.48 -0.19
CA ILE A 59 -7.83 -3.54 -1.10
C ILE A 59 -8.29 -2.34 -0.28
N LEU A 60 -7.86 -1.16 -0.67
CA LEU A 60 -8.28 0.12 -0.08
C LEU A 60 -9.32 0.79 -0.99
N ASN A 61 -10.32 1.44 -0.40
CA ASN A 61 -11.26 2.25 -1.17
C ASN A 61 -10.70 3.65 -1.40
N ASN A 62 -10.98 4.21 -2.57
CA ASN A 62 -10.79 5.62 -2.87
C ASN A 62 -12.13 6.30 -3.18
N ARG A 63 -12.12 7.62 -3.30
CA ARG A 63 -13.33 8.41 -3.60
C ARG A 63 -14.04 7.99 -4.89
N LEU A 64 -13.30 7.43 -5.84
CA LEU A 64 -13.81 6.98 -7.14
C LEU A 64 -14.25 5.50 -7.14
N ARG A 65 -14.17 4.79 -6.01
CA ARG A 65 -14.50 3.36 -5.85
C ARG A 65 -13.76 2.42 -6.82
N THR A 66 -12.63 2.86 -7.37
CA THR A 66 -11.78 2.02 -8.24
C THR A 66 -10.82 1.16 -7.43
N GLY A 67 -10.55 1.56 -6.18
CA GLY A 67 -9.79 0.81 -5.20
C GLY A 67 -8.28 0.72 -5.48
N TYR A 68 -7.47 0.70 -4.43
CA TYR A 68 -6.03 0.43 -4.52
C TYR A 68 -5.77 -1.01 -4.03
N ASP A 69 -5.30 -1.86 -4.94
CA ASP A 69 -4.95 -3.25 -4.65
C ASP A 69 -3.46 -3.36 -4.31
N TYR A 70 -3.15 -3.93 -3.15
CA TYR A 70 -1.80 -4.22 -2.68
C TYR A 70 -1.66 -5.70 -2.39
N ARG A 71 -0.51 -6.27 -2.76
CA ARG A 71 -0.16 -7.64 -2.41
C ARG A 71 1.11 -7.67 -1.59
N LEU A 72 0.97 -7.99 -0.31
CA LEU A 72 2.03 -8.06 0.68
C LEU A 72 2.77 -9.41 0.58
N SER A 73 3.91 -9.52 1.23
CA SER A 73 4.74 -10.72 1.20
C SER A 73 4.15 -11.89 1.99
N SER A 74 3.32 -11.62 3.00
CA SER A 74 2.62 -12.61 3.83
C SER A 74 1.26 -12.11 4.33
N ARG A 75 0.47 -13.02 4.94
CA ARG A 75 -0.79 -12.65 5.60
C ARG A 75 -0.55 -11.76 6.82
N SER A 76 0.47 -12.05 7.62
CA SER A 76 0.82 -11.23 8.78
C SER A 76 1.21 -9.81 8.36
N GLN A 77 1.94 -9.65 7.25
CA GLN A 77 2.27 -8.35 6.69
C GLN A 77 1.04 -7.59 6.19
N ALA A 78 0.07 -8.27 5.57
CA ALA A 78 -1.21 -7.65 5.20
C ALA A 78 -2.01 -7.14 6.42
N GLN A 79 -1.97 -7.87 7.53
CA GLN A 79 -2.62 -7.46 8.78
C GLN A 79 -1.90 -6.27 9.42
N GLU A 80 -0.56 -6.29 9.48
CA GLU A 80 0.22 -5.19 10.03
C GLU A 80 0.10 -3.93 9.17
N PHE A 81 0.10 -4.06 7.85
CA PHE A 81 -0.15 -2.97 6.91
C PHE A 81 -1.46 -2.23 7.26
N VAL A 82 -2.56 -2.97 7.45
CA VAL A 82 -3.86 -2.37 7.80
C VAL A 82 -3.87 -1.80 9.21
N ARG A 83 -3.18 -2.45 10.17
CA ARG A 83 -3.06 -1.93 11.54
C ARG A 83 -2.36 -0.57 11.55
N VAL A 84 -1.24 -0.45 10.85
CA VAL A 84 -0.51 0.83 10.72
C VAL A 84 -1.37 1.86 10.01
N LEU A 85 -2.01 1.50 8.89
CA LEU A 85 -2.87 2.41 8.14
C LEU A 85 -4.02 2.95 9.00
N ASN A 86 -4.69 2.09 9.78
CA ASN A 86 -5.77 2.50 10.69
C ASN A 86 -5.29 3.36 11.87
N SER A 87 -3.99 3.42 12.16
CA SER A 87 -3.46 4.27 13.24
C SER A 87 -3.20 5.72 12.79
N ILE A 88 -3.22 5.96 11.48
CA ILE A 88 -2.88 7.26 10.87
C ILE A 88 -3.99 7.84 9.98
N MET A 89 -5.04 7.07 9.72
CA MET A 89 -6.26 7.50 9.03
C MET A 89 -7.38 7.73 10.03
#